data_AF-A0A453HQA2-F1
#
_entry.id   AF-A0A453HQA2-F1
#
_cell.length_a   1.000
_cell.length_b   1.000
_cell.length_c   1.000
_cell.angle_alpha   90.00
_cell.angle_beta   90.00
_cell.angle_gamma   90.00
#
_symmetry.space_group_name_H-M   'P 1'
#
loop_
_entity.id
_entity.type
_entity.pdbx_description
1 polymer ?
#
loop_
_entity_poly.entity_id
_entity_poly.type
_entity_poly.pdbx_seq_one_letter_code
_entity_poly.pdbx_strand_id
1 'polypeptide(L)'
;MTVGRVPENADVVIPVATVSGVHARLEKKDGNLVVTDMDSTNGTYVNERKLVPGFPVAVQPGSLLIFGDIHLAMFRVRKTIVDVPAEATKDDQQEAKTVLASAVQETS
;
A
#
# COMPACT_ATOMS: atom_id res chain seq x y z
N MET A 1 3.35 -8.24 5.59
CA MET A 1 3.21 -8.03 7.04
C MET A 1 1.91 -8.65 7.50
N THR A 2 1.89 -9.34 8.63
CA THR A 2 0.70 -9.98 9.19
C THR A 2 0.14 -9.16 10.35
N VAL A 3 -1.16 -8.97 10.37
CA VAL A 3 -1.92 -8.33 11.45
C VAL A 3 -2.64 -9.42 12.23
N GLY A 4 -2.59 -9.34 13.55
CA GLY A 4 -3.25 -10.31 14.40
C GLY A 4 -3.20 -9.94 15.87
N ARG A 5 -3.82 -10.78 16.70
CA ARG A 5 -3.93 -10.57 18.15
C ARG A 5 -2.74 -11.10 18.95
N VAL A 6 -2.05 -12.11 18.42
CA VAL A 6 -0.99 -12.82 19.12
C VAL A 6 0.38 -12.40 18.57
N PRO A 7 1.32 -11.94 19.40
CA PRO A 7 2.63 -11.46 18.95
C PRO A 7 3.49 -12.51 18.26
N GLU A 8 3.29 -13.79 18.56
CA GLU A 8 4.02 -14.90 17.94
C GLU A 8 3.69 -15.08 16.46
N ASN A 9 2.50 -14.63 16.02
CA ASN A 9 1.96 -14.91 14.69
C ASN A 9 1.68 -13.63 13.86
N ALA A 10 1.99 -12.45 14.40
CA ALA A 10 1.67 -11.17 13.78
C ALA A 10 2.81 -10.15 13.92
N ASP A 11 3.12 -9.46 12.82
CA ASP A 11 4.04 -8.33 12.80
C ASP A 11 3.39 -7.08 13.43
N VAL A 12 2.08 -6.95 13.27
CA VAL A 12 1.27 -5.87 13.83
C VAL A 12 0.27 -6.48 14.81
N VAL A 13 0.50 -6.22 16.10
CA VAL A 13 -0.30 -6.81 17.18
C VAL A 13 -1.41 -5.86 17.59
N ILE A 14 -2.65 -6.32 17.48
CA ILE A 14 -3.86 -5.62 17.95
C ILE A 14 -4.48 -6.48 19.07
N PRO A 15 -4.23 -6.16 20.35
CA PRO A 15 -4.60 -7.02 21.49
C PRO A 15 -6.08 -6.87 21.86
N VAL A 16 -6.98 -7.06 20.89
CA VAL A 16 -8.42 -6.92 21.03
C VAL A 16 -9.07 -8.28 20.76
N ALA A 17 -9.96 -8.75 21.63
CA ALA A 17 -10.56 -10.08 21.53
C ALA A 17 -11.24 -10.40 20.19
N THR A 18 -11.71 -9.38 19.47
CA THR A 18 -12.37 -9.52 18.16
C THR A 18 -11.39 -9.70 17.00
N VAL A 19 -10.08 -9.52 17.23
CA VAL A 19 -9.02 -9.79 16.26
C VAL A 19 -8.52 -11.23 16.43
N SER A 20 -8.33 -11.92 15.30
CA SER A 20 -7.87 -13.32 15.26
C SER A 20 -6.36 -13.39 15.49
N GLY A 21 -5.83 -14.55 15.91
CA GLY A 21 -4.39 -14.72 16.13
C GLY A 21 -3.56 -14.38 14.88
N VAL A 22 -4.03 -14.85 13.73
CA VAL A 22 -3.66 -14.39 12.39
C VAL A 22 -4.96 -13.85 11.77
N HIS A 23 -5.04 -12.55 11.50
CA HIS A 23 -6.30 -11.92 11.10
C HIS A 23 -6.29 -11.44 9.66
N ALA A 24 -5.26 -10.69 9.28
CA ALA A 24 -5.13 -10.19 7.92
C ALA A 24 -3.67 -10.10 7.50
N ARG A 25 -3.41 -10.12 6.20
CA ARG A 25 -2.12 -9.84 5.60
C ARG A 25 -2.17 -8.49 4.90
N LEU A 26 -1.15 -7.68 5.17
CA LEU A 26 -0.90 -6.39 4.56
C LEU A 26 0.32 -6.48 3.64
N GLU A 27 0.15 -6.02 2.40
CA GLU A 27 1.18 -5.99 1.38
C GLU A 27 1.21 -4.63 0.70
N LYS A 28 2.39 -4.15 0.33
CA LYS A 28 2.52 -2.92 -0.46
C LYS A 28 2.74 -3.34 -1.91
N LYS A 29 1.81 -3.01 -2.79
CA LYS A 29 1.89 -3.32 -4.23
C LYS A 29 1.59 -2.08 -5.05
N ASP A 30 2.46 -1.77 -6.01
CA ASP A 30 2.31 -0.61 -6.92
C ASP A 30 2.08 0.72 -6.15
N GLY A 31 2.71 0.86 -4.99
CA GLY A 31 2.56 2.02 -4.11
C GLY A 31 1.21 2.12 -3.37
N ASN A 32 0.37 1.10 -3.45
CA ASN A 32 -0.90 0.97 -2.72
C ASN A 32 -0.79 -0.08 -1.61
N LEU A 33 -1.62 0.07 -0.58
CA LEU A 33 -1.80 -0.95 0.44
C LEU A 33 -2.78 -1.99 -0.09
N VAL A 34 -2.41 -3.27 -0.06
CA VAL A 34 -3.27 -4.40 -0.37
C VAL A 34 -3.51 -5.16 0.94
N VAL A 35 -4.77 -5.48 1.19
CA VAL A 35 -5.21 -6.19 2.39
C VAL A 35 -5.89 -7.48 1.96
N THR A 36 -5.51 -8.57 2.61
CA THR A 36 -6.12 -9.90 2.44
C THR A 36 -6.56 -10.38 3.81
N ASP A 37 -7.85 -10.67 3.96
CA ASP A 37 -8.38 -11.29 5.18
C ASP A 37 -7.95 -12.77 5.22
N MET A 38 -7.43 -13.23 6.36
CA MET A 38 -6.90 -14.59 6.53
C MET A 38 -7.92 -15.52 7.17
N ASP A 39 -9.18 -15.45 6.70
CA ASP A 39 -10.33 -16.18 7.27
C ASP A 39 -10.56 -15.83 8.75
N SER A 40 -10.61 -14.53 9.03
CA SER A 40 -10.76 -14.06 10.39
C SER A 40 -12.19 -14.24 10.90
N THR A 41 -12.32 -14.52 12.19
CA THR A 41 -13.62 -14.88 12.82
C THR A 41 -14.67 -13.78 12.67
N ASN A 42 -14.27 -12.53 12.88
CA ASN A 42 -15.17 -11.38 12.79
C ASN A 42 -15.08 -10.68 11.42
N GLY A 43 -14.05 -10.98 10.62
CA GLY A 43 -13.83 -10.40 9.31
C GLY A 43 -13.03 -9.09 9.32
N THR A 44 -12.52 -8.75 8.15
CA THR A 44 -11.88 -7.46 7.83
C THR A 44 -12.82 -6.61 6.98
N TYR A 45 -12.85 -5.29 7.20
CA TYR A 45 -13.72 -4.36 6.46
C TYR A 45 -12.94 -3.16 5.93
N VAL A 46 -13.33 -2.66 4.76
CA VAL A 46 -12.83 -1.43 4.14
C VAL A 46 -14.02 -0.51 3.85
N ASN A 47 -14.05 0.69 4.44
CA ASN A 47 -15.14 1.66 4.29
C ASN A 47 -16.53 1.00 4.41
N GLU A 48 -16.76 0.30 5.52
CA GLU A 48 -18.01 -0.43 5.86
C GLU A 48 -18.29 -1.70 5.04
N ARG A 49 -17.47 -2.04 4.04
CA ARG A 49 -17.63 -3.26 3.24
C ARG A 49 -16.75 -4.39 3.76
N LYS A 50 -17.36 -5.52 4.08
CA LYS A 50 -16.63 -6.74 4.48
C LYS A 50 -15.84 -7.29 3.29
N LEU A 51 -14.58 -7.63 3.51
CA LEU A 51 -13.74 -8.29 2.53
C LEU A 51 -14.10 -9.77 2.40
N VAL A 52 -13.84 -10.34 1.23
CA VAL A 52 -13.93 -11.79 1.03
C VAL A 52 -12.62 -12.41 1.54
N PRO A 53 -12.67 -13.39 2.46
CA PRO A 53 -11.47 -14.09 2.93
C PRO A 53 -10.63 -14.65 1.79
N GLY A 54 -9.31 -14.51 1.90
CA GLY A 54 -8.32 -14.97 0.91
C GLY A 54 -8.23 -14.12 -0.36
N PHE A 55 -9.12 -13.15 -0.58
CA PHE A 55 -9.08 -12.29 -1.76
C PHE A 55 -8.33 -10.98 -1.48
N PRO A 56 -7.27 -10.64 -2.24
CA PRO A 56 -6.50 -9.42 -2.04
C PRO A 56 -7.28 -8.19 -2.54
N VAL A 57 -7.43 -7.19 -1.67
CA VAL A 57 -8.13 -5.94 -1.98
C VAL A 57 -7.22 -4.74 -1.79
N ALA A 58 -7.11 -3.91 -2.84
CA ALA A 58 -6.37 -2.66 -2.78
C ALA A 58 -7.16 -1.61 -1.98
N VAL A 59 -6.50 -0.98 -1.02
CA VAL A 59 -7.06 0.02 -0.12
C VAL A 59 -6.45 1.38 -0.40
N GLN A 60 -7.31 2.35 -0.70
CA GLN A 60 -6.88 3.70 -0.99
C GLN A 60 -6.55 4.48 0.28
N PRO A 61 -5.57 5.41 0.24
CA PRO A 61 -5.34 6.35 1.32
C PRO A 61 -6.62 7.13 1.66
N GLY A 62 -6.84 7.37 2.95
CA GLY A 62 -8.07 7.97 3.48
C GLY A 62 -9.14 6.95 3.87
N SER A 63 -9.07 5.71 3.38
CA SER A 63 -10.04 4.66 3.71
C SER A 63 -9.95 4.23 5.17
N LEU A 64 -11.09 3.81 5.71
CA LEU A 64 -11.19 3.16 7.02
C LEU A 64 -11.03 1.65 6.85
N LEU A 65 -10.02 1.10 7.53
CA LEU A 65 -9.73 -0.32 7.61
C LEU A 65 -10.08 -0.81 9.01
N ILE A 66 -10.91 -1.84 9.12
CA ILE A 66 -11.41 -2.37 10.38
C ILE A 66 -11.07 -3.85 10.47
N PHE A 67 -10.52 -4.27 11.61
CA PHE A 67 -10.21 -5.66 11.90
C PHE A 67 -11.11 -6.19 13.03
N GLY A 68 -12.13 -6.96 12.68
CA GLY A 68 -13.13 -7.42 13.63
C GLY A 68 -14.08 -6.32 14.07
N ASP A 69 -13.86 -5.72 15.25
CA ASP A 69 -14.80 -4.76 15.84
C ASP A 69 -14.52 -3.30 15.41
N ILE A 70 -15.58 -2.60 14.99
CA ILE A 70 -15.49 -1.23 14.45
C ILE A 70 -15.06 -0.21 15.50
N HIS A 71 -15.38 -0.42 16.78
CA HIS A 71 -15.07 0.53 17.85
C HIS A 71 -13.70 0.29 18.45
N LEU A 72 -13.11 -0.90 18.28
CA LEU A 72 -11.87 -1.30 18.94
C LEU A 72 -10.66 -1.38 17.99
N ALA A 73 -10.87 -1.65 16.71
CA ALA A 73 -9.79 -1.92 15.76
C ALA A 73 -10.03 -1.26 14.39
N MET A 74 -10.46 0.01 14.40
CA MET A 74 -10.60 0.86 13.23
C MET A 74 -9.37 1.74 13.02
N PHE A 75 -8.81 1.72 11.81
CA PHE A 75 -7.63 2.47 11.42
C PHE A 75 -7.88 3.23 10.12
N ARG A 76 -7.39 4.46 10.05
CA ARG A 76 -7.41 5.24 8.80
C ARG A 76 -6.11 5.02 8.03
N VAL A 77 -6.21 4.53 6.81
CA VAL A 77 -5.05 4.33 5.93
C VAL A 77 -4.47 5.68 5.53
N ARG A 78 -3.17 5.88 5.75
CA ARG A 78 -2.43 7.05 5.29
C ARG A 78 -1.23 6.60 4.48
N LYS A 79 -0.94 7.31 3.40
CA LYS A 79 0.28 7.13 2.60
C LYS A 79 1.22 8.26 2.94
N THR A 80 2.32 7.94 3.60
CA THR A 80 3.42 8.89 3.81
C THR A 80 4.35 8.80 2.60
N ILE A 81 4.54 9.91 1.92
CA ILE A 81 5.62 10.06 0.94
C ILE A 81 6.86 10.36 1.77
N VAL A 82 7.74 9.38 1.89
CA VAL A 82 9.08 9.63 2.45
C VAL A 82 9.88 10.17 1.28
N ASP A 83 10.17 11.47 1.30
CA ASP A 83 11.11 12.09 0.38
C ASP A 83 12.49 11.52 0.76
N VAL A 84 12.91 10.48 0.05
CA VAL A 84 14.27 9.97 0.16
C VAL A 84 15.08 10.93 -0.71
N PRO A 85 15.94 11.80 -0.15
CA PRO A 85 16.78 12.65 -0.96
C PRO A 85 17.59 11.74 -1.90
N ALA A 86 17.39 11.95 -3.19
CA ALA A 86 18.04 11.21 -4.25
C ALA A 86 19.53 11.58 -4.31
N GLU A 87 20.36 11.00 -3.43
CA GLU A 87 21.81 11.11 -3.52
C GLU A 87 22.49 9.75 -3.38
N ALA A 88 22.55 9.06 -4.53
CA ALA A 88 23.53 8.08 -5.00
C ALA A 88 22.84 7.39 -6.18
N THR A 89 23.09 7.74 -7.44
CA THR A 89 24.35 7.53 -8.14
C THR A 89 24.57 8.55 -9.26
N LYS A 90 25.78 9.13 -9.32
CA LYS A 90 26.36 9.65 -10.56
C LYS A 90 26.89 8.48 -11.41
N ASP A 91 27.13 8.79 -12.69
CA ASP A 91 27.62 7.96 -13.80
C ASP A 91 26.52 7.14 -14.51
N ASP A 92 26.27 7.24 -15.82
CA ASP A 92 26.89 8.03 -16.89
C ASP A 92 25.97 7.98 -18.15
N GLN A 93 26.06 9.03 -18.97
CA GLN A 93 25.66 9.14 -20.40
C GLN A 93 24.20 9.43 -20.80
N GLN A 94 24.07 10.70 -21.16
CA GLN A 94 23.06 11.38 -21.95
C GLN A 94 23.47 11.31 -23.44
N GLU A 95 22.54 10.99 -24.34
CA GLU A 95 22.45 11.52 -25.73
C GLU A 95 21.09 11.05 -26.32
N ALA A 96 20.00 11.81 -26.15
CA ALA A 96 19.56 12.97 -26.94
C ALA A 96 18.97 12.65 -28.33
N LYS A 97 17.67 12.31 -28.30
CA LYS A 97 16.55 12.84 -29.13
C LYS A 97 16.80 13.32 -30.57
N THR A 98 16.11 12.64 -31.50
CA THR A 98 15.50 13.11 -32.75
C THR A 98 14.92 14.54 -32.71
N VAL A 99 15.23 15.37 -33.72
CA VAL A 99 14.23 16.17 -34.48
C VAL A 99 14.74 16.62 -35.85
N LEU A 100 13.87 16.47 -36.84
CA LEU A 100 13.99 16.87 -38.24
C LEU A 100 13.74 18.39 -38.45
N ALA A 101 14.39 18.90 -39.50
CA ALA A 101 13.91 19.84 -40.53
C ALA A 101 13.60 21.32 -40.18
N SER A 102 14.43 22.22 -40.74
CA SER A 102 14.08 23.15 -41.85
C SER A 102 14.56 24.60 -41.69
N ALA A 103 15.17 25.08 -42.79
CA ALA A 103 15.13 26.44 -43.37
C ALA A 103 15.97 27.60 -42.78
N VAL A 104 17.01 28.01 -43.52
CA VAL A 104 17.32 29.39 -44.02
C VAL A 104 18.56 29.31 -44.94
N GLN A 105 18.44 29.42 -46.27
CA GLN A 105 18.60 30.63 -47.12
C GLN A 105 19.97 31.34 -47.09
N GLU A 106 20.65 31.25 -48.25
CA GLU A 106 21.33 32.31 -49.03
C GLU A 106 22.78 32.80 -48.73
N THR A 107 23.45 33.10 -49.87
CA THR A 107 24.69 33.86 -50.14
C THR A 107 26.01 33.06 -49.99
N SER A 108 26.94 33.01 -50.96
CA SER A 108 27.24 33.79 -52.18
C SER A 108 27.87 32.90 -53.26
#